data_AF-A0A183T0X1-F1
#
_entry.id   AF-A0A183T0X1-F1
#
_cell.length_a   1.000
_cell.length_b   1.000
_cell.length_c   1.000
_cell.angle_alpha   90.00
_cell.angle_beta   90.00
_cell.angle_gamma   90.00
#
_symmetry.space_group_name_H-M   'P 1'
#
loop_
_entity.id
_entity.type
_entity.pdbx_description
1 polymer ?
#
loop_
_entity_poly.entity_id
_entity_poly.type
_entity_poly.pdbx_seq_one_letter_code
_entity_poly.pdbx_strand_id
1 'polypeptide(L)'
;MFKLSLHCGRLHPFSLSPFSVVIVPVTVFLLIFYALSYLEYTEKYLAITVARILPPYCWVWTLITFSFYNPSVFGVISDIITIYLVYIFVFPSWKWIEVSKFCLVVQIISALFSVFILFIGYAITFDPDLLWSVPIHGLCPLLGGVLVAARQITPDTILAKLPLGKFRTKHVPFAFLLIVFLGAVFRILYFVPAIAATLGVIISWIYLRFYQKHPNGDVGDTTDAFKFSGY
;
A
#
# COMPACT_ATOMS: atom_id res chain seq x y z
N MET A 1 -3.95 -0.61 30.62
CA MET A 1 -5.38 -0.24 30.55
C MET A 1 -5.48 1.10 29.82
N PHE A 2 -5.31 1.10 28.50
CA PHE A 2 -5.53 2.29 27.68
C PHE A 2 -7.05 2.41 27.47
N LYS A 3 -7.67 3.41 28.11
CA LYS A 3 -9.03 3.84 27.79
C LYS A 3 -9.03 4.23 26.31
N LEU A 4 -9.71 3.44 25.47
CA LEU A 4 -10.36 4.00 24.30
C LEU A 4 -11.36 5.04 24.82
N SER A 5 -10.91 6.29 24.93
CA SER A 5 -11.83 7.42 25.00
C SER A 5 -12.42 7.55 23.60
N LEU A 6 -13.46 6.76 23.32
CA LEU A 6 -14.46 7.11 22.33
C LEU A 6 -15.06 8.43 22.79
N HIS A 7 -14.42 9.53 22.40
CA HIS A 7 -15.05 10.83 22.41
C HIS A 7 -16.16 10.74 21.36
N CYS A 8 -17.34 10.32 21.81
CA CYS A 8 -18.61 10.49 21.13
C CYS A 8 -18.86 12.01 21.06
N GLY A 9 -18.12 12.69 20.19
CA GLY A 9 -18.44 14.04 19.75
C GLY A 9 -19.76 13.95 19.00
N ARG A 10 -20.73 14.74 19.45
CA ARG A 10 -21.98 14.99 18.74
C ARG A 10 -21.68 15.13 17.24
N LEU A 11 -22.25 14.23 16.43
CA LEU A 11 -22.31 14.37 14.99
C LEU A 11 -23.15 15.62 14.68
N HIS A 12 -22.50 16.78 14.62
CA HIS A 12 -23.05 17.92 13.89
C HIS A 12 -23.00 17.54 12.41
N PRO A 13 -24.13 17.58 11.68
CA PRO A 13 -24.20 17.08 10.30
C PRO A 13 -23.36 17.88 9.29
N PHE A 14 -22.65 18.93 9.71
CA PHE A 14 -21.86 19.80 8.84
C PHE A 14 -20.55 20.35 9.45
N SER A 15 -20.00 19.75 10.51
CA SER A 15 -18.58 20.00 10.82
C SER A 15 -17.73 19.03 10.00
N LEU A 16 -17.11 19.50 8.90
CA LEU A 16 -16.07 18.72 8.23
C LEU A 16 -14.95 18.50 9.26
N SER A 17 -14.92 17.31 9.84
CA SER A 17 -13.76 16.87 10.60
C SER A 17 -12.55 16.89 9.65
N PRO A 18 -11.33 17.13 10.14
CA PRO A 18 -10.12 17.08 9.30
C PRO A 18 -10.01 15.79 8.45
N PHE A 19 -10.70 14.73 8.89
CA PHE A 19 -11.06 13.50 8.19
C PHE A 19 -11.58 13.68 6.76
N SER A 20 -12.65 14.46 6.55
CA SER A 20 -13.31 14.53 5.24
C SER A 20 -12.53 15.37 4.24
N VAL A 21 -11.68 16.26 4.73
CA VAL A 21 -10.93 17.21 3.89
C VAL A 21 -9.85 16.51 3.06
N VAL A 22 -9.32 15.35 3.49
CA VAL A 22 -8.26 14.63 2.75
C VAL A 22 -8.78 13.35 2.10
N ILE A 23 -9.51 12.51 2.84
CA ILE A 23 -9.92 11.19 2.34
C ILE A 23 -10.95 11.29 1.23
N VAL A 24 -11.93 12.18 1.37
CA VAL A 24 -12.99 12.32 0.37
C VAL A 24 -12.40 12.79 -0.96
N PRO A 25 -11.57 13.85 -1.03
CA PRO A 25 -10.93 14.23 -2.29
C PRO A 25 -10.05 13.13 -2.90
N VAL A 26 -9.24 12.44 -2.08
CA VAL A 26 -8.39 11.34 -2.58
C VAL A 26 -9.23 10.19 -3.14
N THR A 27 -10.33 9.84 -2.46
CA THR A 27 -11.25 8.78 -2.91
C THR A 27 -12.01 9.20 -4.17
N VAL A 28 -12.50 10.44 -4.23
CA VAL A 28 -13.14 10.99 -5.44
C VAL A 28 -12.15 10.99 -6.61
N PHE A 29 -10.90 11.38 -6.37
CA PHE A 29 -9.86 11.37 -7.39
C PHE A 29 -9.55 9.95 -7.89
N LEU A 30 -9.47 8.96 -7.00
CA LEU A 30 -9.38 7.54 -7.36
C LEU A 30 -10.56 7.10 -8.23
N LEU A 31 -11.79 7.48 -7.89
CA LEU A 31 -12.99 7.14 -8.67
C LEU A 31 -13.01 7.82 -10.05
N ILE A 32 -12.48 9.03 -10.17
CA ILE A 32 -12.29 9.70 -11.47
C ILE A 32 -11.32 8.90 -12.33
N PHE A 33 -10.19 8.47 -11.78
CA PHE A 33 -9.23 7.63 -12.52
C PHE A 33 -9.81 6.27 -12.90
N TYR A 34 -10.64 5.69 -12.04
CA TYR A 34 -11.41 4.49 -12.38
C TYR A 34 -12.36 4.74 -13.55
N ALA A 35 -13.11 5.84 -13.55
CA ALA A 35 -13.96 6.21 -14.68
C ALA A 35 -13.15 6.43 -15.97
N LEU A 36 -11.98 7.08 -15.86
CA LEU A 36 -11.06 7.26 -16.98
C LEU A 36 -10.51 5.93 -17.51
N SER A 37 -10.41 4.88 -16.69
CA SER A 37 -9.89 3.58 -17.11
C SER A 37 -10.72 2.90 -18.21
N TYR A 38 -11.99 3.31 -18.39
CA TYR A 38 -12.86 2.85 -19.47
C TYR A 38 -12.59 3.52 -20.82
N LEU A 39 -11.82 4.61 -20.85
CA LEU A 39 -11.40 5.24 -22.10
C LEU A 39 -10.23 4.46 -22.72
N GLU A 40 -10.23 4.36 -24.04
CA GLU A 40 -9.17 3.67 -24.78
C GLU A 40 -7.79 4.28 -24.48
N TYR A 41 -6.77 3.42 -24.44
CA TYR A 41 -5.35 3.78 -24.25
C TYR A 41 -4.99 4.45 -22.93
N THR A 42 -5.91 4.63 -21.97
CA THR A 42 -5.59 5.30 -20.69
C THR A 42 -4.59 4.53 -19.85
N GLU A 43 -4.66 3.19 -19.86
CA GLU A 43 -3.67 2.33 -19.19
C GLU A 43 -2.25 2.70 -19.62
N LYS A 44 -2.06 2.93 -20.92
CA LYS A 44 -0.75 3.25 -21.48
C LYS A 44 -0.14 4.51 -20.87
N TYR A 45 -0.95 5.54 -20.63
CA TYR A 45 -0.48 6.84 -20.15
C TYR A 45 -0.50 6.99 -18.63
N LEU A 46 -1.31 6.19 -17.92
CA LEU A 46 -1.56 6.36 -16.48
C LEU A 46 -0.96 5.27 -15.61
N ALA A 47 -0.82 4.04 -16.11
CA ALA A 47 -0.12 2.96 -15.42
C ALA A 47 1.38 2.99 -15.74
N ILE A 48 2.19 2.39 -14.86
CA ILE A 48 3.62 2.21 -15.14
C ILE A 48 3.77 0.99 -16.06
N THR A 49 4.52 1.18 -17.14
CA THR A 49 4.98 0.10 -18.03
C THR A 49 6.50 0.19 -18.13
N VAL A 50 7.21 -0.94 -17.96
CA VAL A 50 8.68 -0.96 -17.89
C VAL A 50 9.31 -0.32 -19.12
N ALA A 51 8.84 -0.67 -20.32
CA ALA A 51 9.37 -0.09 -21.57
C ALA A 51 9.17 1.43 -21.69
N ARG A 52 8.16 2.00 -21.02
CA ARG A 52 7.78 3.42 -21.16
C ARG A 52 8.42 4.31 -20.10
N ILE A 53 8.66 3.76 -18.90
CA ILE A 53 9.32 4.52 -17.84
C ILE A 53 10.84 4.64 -18.07
N LEU A 54 11.44 3.68 -18.78
CA LEU A 54 12.85 3.69 -19.15
C LEU A 54 13.10 4.51 -20.45
N PRO A 55 14.36 4.88 -20.75
CA PRO A 55 14.73 5.47 -22.03
C PRO A 55 14.30 4.56 -23.21
N PRO A 56 13.84 5.13 -24.33
CA PRO A 56 13.87 6.55 -24.70
C PRO A 56 12.64 7.38 -24.25
N TYR A 57 11.59 6.75 -23.73
CA TYR A 57 10.31 7.43 -23.50
C TYR A 57 10.29 8.25 -22.20
N CYS A 58 10.85 7.73 -21.11
CA CYS A 58 10.97 8.42 -19.81
C CYS A 58 9.64 9.00 -19.28
N TRP A 59 8.57 8.20 -19.28
CA TRP A 59 7.23 8.61 -18.81
C TRP A 59 7.14 8.70 -17.28
N VAL A 60 7.93 9.58 -16.68
CA VAL A 60 8.12 9.69 -15.21
C VAL A 60 6.86 10.11 -14.45
N TRP A 61 5.90 10.77 -15.11
CA TRP A 61 4.62 11.12 -14.48
C TRP A 61 3.82 9.87 -14.06
N THR A 62 4.07 8.73 -14.70
CA THR A 62 3.42 7.45 -14.35
C THR A 62 3.73 7.03 -12.91
N LEU A 63 4.87 7.46 -12.34
CA LEU A 63 5.20 7.27 -10.92
C LEU A 63 4.26 7.98 -9.95
N ILE A 64 3.44 8.92 -10.45
CA ILE A 64 2.42 9.60 -9.65
C ILE A 64 1.05 9.01 -9.98
N THR A 65 0.72 8.90 -11.27
CA THR A 65 -0.63 8.50 -11.71
C THR A 65 -0.97 7.04 -11.43
N PHE A 66 0.03 6.14 -11.39
CA PHE A 66 -0.22 4.70 -11.22
C PHE A 66 -0.96 4.39 -9.91
N SER A 67 -0.72 5.17 -8.86
CA SER A 67 -1.33 4.97 -7.54
C SER A 67 -2.85 5.16 -7.56
N PHE A 68 -3.36 5.95 -8.50
CA PHE A 68 -4.79 6.24 -8.64
C PHE A 68 -5.45 5.49 -9.78
N TYR A 69 -4.65 4.91 -10.69
CA TYR A 69 -5.18 4.12 -11.80
C TYR A 69 -5.42 2.67 -11.36
N ASN A 70 -6.64 2.16 -11.55
CA ASN A 70 -6.92 0.74 -11.37
C ASN A 70 -8.15 0.36 -12.20
N PRO A 71 -8.03 -0.45 -13.28
CA PRO A 71 -9.15 -0.78 -14.15
C PRO A 71 -10.08 -1.85 -13.58
N SER A 72 -9.66 -2.56 -12.53
CA SER A 72 -10.45 -3.64 -11.92
C SER A 72 -11.33 -3.12 -10.79
N VAL A 73 -12.62 -3.46 -10.80
CA VAL A 73 -13.58 -3.17 -9.70
C VAL A 73 -13.02 -3.64 -8.35
N PHE A 74 -12.53 -4.88 -8.30
CA PHE A 74 -11.95 -5.45 -7.07
C PHE A 74 -10.66 -4.72 -6.66
N GLY A 75 -9.88 -4.26 -7.64
CA GLY A 75 -8.71 -3.43 -7.42
C GLY A 75 -9.08 -2.09 -6.77
N VAL A 76 -10.08 -1.38 -7.30
CA VAL A 76 -10.54 -0.10 -6.75
C VAL A 76 -11.13 -0.28 -5.35
N ILE A 77 -11.88 -1.35 -5.09
CA ILE A 77 -12.36 -1.67 -3.74
C ILE A 77 -11.17 -1.85 -2.79
N SER A 78 -10.15 -2.58 -3.21
CA SER A 78 -8.91 -2.75 -2.44
C SER A 78 -8.20 -1.41 -2.19
N ASP A 79 -8.18 -0.51 -3.18
CA ASP A 79 -7.55 0.81 -3.05
C ASP A 79 -8.33 1.71 -2.07
N ILE A 80 -9.67 1.69 -2.11
CA ILE A 80 -10.54 2.39 -1.14
C ILE A 80 -10.30 1.85 0.28
N ILE A 81 -10.25 0.52 0.45
CA ILE A 81 -9.93 -0.11 1.73
C ILE A 81 -8.55 0.36 2.21
N THR A 82 -7.56 0.44 1.32
CA THR A 82 -6.21 0.91 1.64
C THR A 82 -6.22 2.35 2.17
N ILE A 83 -6.90 3.26 1.47
CA ILE A 83 -7.05 4.66 1.90
C ILE A 83 -7.70 4.72 3.29
N TYR A 84 -8.76 3.92 3.51
CA TYR A 84 -9.44 3.85 4.80
C TYR A 84 -8.55 3.27 5.92
N LEU A 85 -7.72 2.26 5.62
CA LEU A 85 -6.78 1.69 6.59
C LEU A 85 -5.68 2.70 6.96
N VAL A 86 -5.18 3.48 5.99
CA VAL A 86 -4.20 4.54 6.26
C VAL A 86 -4.81 5.57 7.20
N TYR A 87 -6.08 5.93 6.97
CA TYR A 87 -6.81 6.79 7.87
C TYR A 87 -6.96 6.20 9.27
N ILE A 88 -7.44 4.98 9.43
CA ILE A 88 -7.78 4.47 10.77
C ILE A 88 -6.54 4.17 11.63
N PHE A 89 -5.44 3.73 11.02
CA PHE A 89 -4.24 3.35 11.76
C PHE A 89 -3.19 4.46 11.82
N VAL A 90 -2.89 5.08 10.68
CA VAL A 90 -1.67 5.88 10.52
C VAL A 90 -1.91 7.35 10.90
N PHE A 91 -3.00 7.94 10.42
CA PHE A 91 -3.32 9.36 10.67
C PHE A 91 -3.51 9.71 12.17
N PRO A 92 -4.19 8.90 13.01
CA PRO A 92 -4.32 9.17 14.43
C PRO A 92 -3.01 9.07 15.19
N SER A 93 -2.07 8.28 14.66
CA SER A 93 -0.83 7.93 15.34
C SER A 93 0.30 8.89 14.98
N TRP A 94 0.33 9.40 13.74
CA TRP A 94 1.47 10.16 13.20
C TRP A 94 1.07 11.57 12.72
N LYS A 95 2.04 12.47 12.68
CA LYS A 95 1.87 13.81 12.09
C LYS A 95 1.65 13.68 10.58
N TRP A 96 0.81 14.53 9.99
CA TRP A 96 0.46 14.46 8.57
C TRP A 96 1.67 14.41 7.62
N ILE A 97 2.74 15.15 7.93
CA ILE A 97 3.98 15.12 7.13
C ILE A 97 4.65 13.74 7.11
N GLU A 98 4.62 13.01 8.22
CA GLU A 98 5.21 11.67 8.32
C GLU A 98 4.31 10.62 7.66
N VAL A 99 2.98 10.80 7.71
CA VAL A 99 2.04 9.99 6.94
C VAL A 99 2.32 10.12 5.44
N SER A 100 2.44 11.34 4.94
CA SER A 100 2.72 11.61 3.53
C SER A 100 4.06 11.02 3.09
N LYS A 101 5.12 11.18 3.88
CA LYS A 101 6.43 10.56 3.60
C LYS A 101 6.32 9.04 3.53
N PHE A 102 5.67 8.42 4.50
CA PHE A 102 5.48 6.98 4.52
C PHE A 102 4.76 6.49 3.25
N CYS A 103 3.61 7.10 2.91
CA CYS A 103 2.84 6.70 1.73
C CYS A 103 3.66 6.87 0.44
N LEU A 104 4.36 7.99 0.28
CA LEU A 104 5.19 8.25 -0.90
C LEU A 104 6.37 7.29 -1.01
N VAL A 105 7.09 7.06 0.09
CA VAL A 105 8.24 6.15 0.12
C VAL A 105 7.80 4.73 -0.22
N VAL A 106 6.74 4.23 0.44
CA VAL A 106 6.25 2.87 0.19
C VAL A 106 5.76 2.71 -1.25
N GLN A 107 4.97 3.66 -1.79
CA GLN A 107 4.48 3.57 -3.16
C GLN A 107 5.59 3.68 -4.21
N ILE A 108 6.39 4.75 -4.16
CA ILE A 108 7.37 5.05 -5.22
C ILE A 108 8.52 4.04 -5.21
N ILE A 109 9.08 3.72 -4.04
CA ILE A 109 10.18 2.76 -3.98
C ILE A 109 9.68 1.37 -4.40
N SER A 110 8.48 0.94 -3.96
CA SER A 110 7.93 -0.36 -4.41
C SER A 110 7.68 -0.40 -5.91
N ALA A 111 7.21 0.70 -6.51
CA ALA A 111 7.04 0.79 -7.95
C ALA A 111 8.36 0.68 -8.70
N LEU A 112 9.40 1.39 -8.26
CA LEU A 112 10.74 1.31 -8.87
C LEU A 112 11.35 -0.09 -8.76
N PHE A 113 11.22 -0.75 -7.61
CA PHE A 113 11.66 -2.14 -7.46
C PHE A 113 10.81 -3.11 -8.27
N SER A 114 9.51 -2.86 -8.45
CA SER A 114 8.65 -3.67 -9.33
C SER A 114 9.10 -3.55 -10.78
N VAL A 115 9.40 -2.33 -11.26
CA VAL A 115 9.97 -2.09 -12.59
C VAL A 115 11.30 -2.83 -12.74
N PHE A 116 12.18 -2.76 -11.74
CA PHE A 116 13.45 -3.46 -11.75
C PHE A 116 13.27 -4.98 -11.83
N ILE A 117 12.38 -5.57 -11.01
CA ILE A 117 12.10 -7.02 -11.03
C ILE A 117 11.55 -7.46 -12.38
N LEU A 118 10.59 -6.73 -12.96
CA LEU A 118 10.04 -7.06 -14.28
C LEU A 118 11.10 -6.94 -15.39
N PHE A 119 11.96 -5.92 -15.31
CA PHE A 119 13.07 -5.76 -16.26
C PHE A 119 14.09 -6.90 -16.18
N ILE A 120 14.47 -7.32 -14.96
CA ILE A 120 15.34 -8.49 -14.76
C ILE A 120 14.63 -9.78 -15.21
N GLY A 121 13.34 -9.90 -14.94
CA GLY A 121 12.50 -10.99 -15.45
C GLY A 121 12.60 -11.11 -16.97
N TYR A 122 12.40 -10.01 -17.69
CA TYR A 122 12.61 -9.95 -19.14
C TYR A 122 14.03 -10.36 -19.56
N ALA A 123 15.06 -9.87 -18.87
CA ALA A 123 16.44 -10.22 -19.21
C ALA A 123 16.75 -11.71 -19.07
N ILE A 124 16.03 -12.41 -18.18
CA ILE A 124 16.19 -13.86 -17.94
C ILE A 124 15.33 -14.68 -18.91
N THR A 125 14.07 -14.29 -19.12
CA THR A 125 13.11 -15.08 -19.89
C THR A 125 13.06 -14.72 -21.38
N PHE A 126 13.58 -13.53 -21.74
CA PHE A 126 13.40 -12.89 -23.05
C PHE A 126 11.93 -12.71 -23.47
N ASP A 127 11.02 -12.67 -22.49
CA ASP A 127 9.59 -12.49 -22.73
C ASP A 127 9.23 -10.99 -22.85
N PRO A 128 8.93 -10.48 -24.07
CA PRO A 128 8.64 -9.07 -24.28
C PRO A 128 7.37 -8.59 -23.54
N ASP A 129 6.47 -9.50 -23.15
CA ASP A 129 5.25 -9.12 -22.44
C ASP A 129 5.56 -8.48 -21.08
N LEU A 130 6.63 -8.92 -20.41
CA LEU A 130 7.09 -8.33 -19.14
C LEU A 130 7.47 -6.85 -19.27
N LEU A 131 7.85 -6.41 -20.48
CA LEU A 131 8.19 -5.01 -20.74
C LEU A 131 7.01 -4.16 -21.18
N TRP A 132 6.10 -4.72 -21.96
CA TRP A 132 5.09 -3.96 -22.71
C TRP A 132 3.65 -4.19 -22.27
N SER A 133 3.34 -5.41 -21.81
CA SER A 133 1.97 -5.91 -21.61
C SER A 133 1.61 -6.04 -20.13
N VAL A 134 2.57 -5.81 -19.23
CA VAL A 134 2.38 -5.96 -17.77
C VAL A 134 2.38 -4.58 -17.10
N PRO A 135 1.18 -3.98 -16.88
CA PRO A 135 1.07 -2.69 -16.21
C PRO A 135 1.21 -2.83 -14.68
N ILE A 136 1.88 -1.86 -14.05
CA ILE A 136 1.94 -1.69 -12.60
C ILE A 136 1.03 -0.51 -12.22
N HIS A 137 0.06 -0.74 -11.35
CA HIS A 137 -0.93 0.25 -10.94
C HIS A 137 -1.58 -0.10 -9.58
N GLY A 138 -2.35 0.83 -9.02
CA GLY A 138 -3.08 0.70 -7.75
C GLY A 138 -2.24 0.96 -6.49
N LEU A 139 -2.87 0.74 -5.33
CA LEU A 139 -2.33 0.99 -3.99
C LEU A 139 -1.89 -0.29 -3.26
N CYS A 140 -1.72 -1.40 -3.99
CA CYS A 140 -1.34 -2.70 -3.39
C CYS A 140 -0.05 -2.65 -2.53
N PRO A 141 1.03 -1.92 -2.92
CA PRO A 141 2.18 -1.76 -2.03
C PRO A 141 1.83 -1.02 -0.74
N LEU A 142 1.03 0.04 -0.83
CA LEU A 142 0.56 0.79 0.33
C LEU A 142 -0.35 -0.03 1.24
N LEU A 143 -1.14 -0.97 0.68
CA LEU A 143 -1.92 -1.93 1.47
C LEU A 143 -1.00 -2.80 2.32
N GLY A 144 0.04 -3.39 1.73
CA GLY A 144 1.06 -4.12 2.49
C GLY A 144 1.70 -3.24 3.56
N GLY A 145 2.04 -2.00 3.20
CA GLY A 145 2.65 -1.04 4.10
C GLY A 145 1.79 -0.67 5.31
N VAL A 146 0.52 -0.34 5.09
CA VAL A 146 -0.38 0.04 6.19
C VAL A 146 -0.65 -1.12 7.14
N LEU A 147 -0.65 -2.35 6.66
CA LEU A 147 -0.77 -3.53 7.52
C LEU A 147 0.46 -3.69 8.43
N VAL A 148 1.66 -3.40 7.93
CA VAL A 148 2.89 -3.38 8.75
C VAL A 148 2.84 -2.24 9.77
N ALA A 149 2.36 -1.05 9.37
CA ALA A 149 2.15 0.06 10.28
C ALA A 149 1.11 -0.29 11.38
N ALA A 150 0.01 -0.93 11.01
CA ALA A 150 -1.01 -1.40 11.97
C ALA A 150 -0.41 -2.42 12.96
N ARG A 151 0.46 -3.33 12.49
CA ARG A 151 1.23 -4.24 13.34
C ARG A 151 2.12 -3.47 14.31
N GLN A 152 2.80 -2.42 13.88
CA GLN A 152 3.68 -1.61 14.74
C GLN A 152 2.88 -0.88 15.82
N ILE A 153 1.75 -0.27 15.46
CA ILE A 153 0.96 0.59 16.35
C ILE A 153 0.11 -0.24 17.33
N THR A 154 -0.48 -1.35 16.87
CA THR A 154 -1.41 -2.17 17.67
C THR A 154 -1.15 -3.68 17.56
N PRO A 155 0.05 -4.17 17.91
CA PRO A 155 0.47 -5.55 17.66
C PRO A 155 -0.42 -6.62 18.34
N ASP A 156 -0.96 -6.30 19.51
CA ASP A 156 -1.67 -7.24 20.38
C ASP A 156 -3.19 -7.22 20.26
N THR A 157 -3.74 -6.35 19.41
CA THR A 157 -5.19 -6.32 19.15
C THR A 157 -5.63 -7.67 18.57
N ILE A 158 -6.58 -8.32 19.25
CA ILE A 158 -7.14 -9.60 18.82
C ILE A 158 -8.22 -9.32 17.78
N LEU A 159 -8.03 -9.85 16.58
CA LEU A 159 -8.95 -9.69 15.46
C LEU A 159 -9.93 -10.86 15.34
N ALA A 160 -9.47 -12.08 15.65
CA ALA A 160 -10.31 -13.27 15.65
C ALA A 160 -9.82 -14.30 16.67
N LYS A 161 -10.76 -15.06 17.25
CA LYS A 161 -10.45 -16.23 18.07
C LYS A 161 -10.64 -17.47 17.18
N LEU A 162 -9.53 -18.09 16.80
CA LEU A 162 -9.52 -19.32 16.00
C LEU A 162 -9.35 -20.53 16.92
N PRO A 163 -9.78 -21.74 16.49
CA PRO A 163 -9.60 -22.96 17.28
C PRO A 163 -8.12 -23.26 17.57
N LEU A 164 -7.20 -22.81 16.71
CA LEU A 164 -5.75 -22.99 16.85
C LEU A 164 -5.05 -21.84 17.61
N GLY A 165 -5.78 -20.80 18.03
CA GLY A 165 -5.20 -19.67 18.78
C GLY A 165 -5.84 -18.31 18.50
N LYS A 166 -5.31 -17.27 19.15
CA LYS A 166 -5.77 -15.88 18.97
C LYS A 166 -5.07 -15.25 17.77
N PHE A 167 -5.84 -14.93 16.72
CA PHE A 167 -5.34 -14.14 15.59
C PHE A 167 -5.27 -12.67 15.99
N ARG A 168 -4.08 -12.09 15.89
CA ARG A 168 -3.76 -10.72 16.29
C ARG A 168 -3.22 -9.91 15.12
N THR A 169 -3.24 -8.58 15.23
CA THR A 169 -2.75 -7.67 14.18
C THR A 169 -1.32 -7.98 13.74
N LYS A 170 -0.44 -8.43 14.65
CA LYS A 170 0.93 -8.84 14.30
C LYS A 170 1.03 -9.94 13.23
N HIS A 171 -0.01 -10.75 13.06
CA HIS A 171 -0.06 -11.83 12.06
C HIS A 171 -0.63 -11.37 10.71
N VAL A 172 -1.24 -10.19 10.65
CA VAL A 172 -1.98 -9.71 9.47
C VAL A 172 -1.07 -9.47 8.26
N PRO A 173 0.11 -8.84 8.36
CA PRO A 173 0.98 -8.66 7.19
C PRO A 173 1.37 -9.98 6.54
N PHE A 174 1.68 -11.00 7.35
CA PHE A 174 2.02 -12.33 6.84
C PHE A 174 0.82 -13.02 6.21
N ALA A 175 -0.35 -12.99 6.86
CA ALA A 175 -1.58 -13.55 6.30
C ALA A 175 -1.96 -12.89 4.97
N PHE A 176 -1.80 -11.56 4.86
CA PHE A 176 -2.00 -10.82 3.64
C PHE A 176 -1.07 -11.29 2.52
N LEU A 177 0.24 -11.40 2.77
CA LEU A 177 1.19 -11.93 1.78
C LEU A 177 0.83 -13.34 1.33
N LEU A 178 0.43 -14.21 2.26
CA LEU A 178 -0.01 -15.56 1.93
C LEU A 178 -1.24 -15.56 1.02
N ILE A 179 -2.24 -14.72 1.31
CA ILE A 179 -3.45 -14.60 0.49
C ILE A 179 -3.11 -14.12 -0.92
N VAL A 180 -2.29 -13.06 -1.05
CA VAL A 180 -1.93 -12.52 -2.37
C VAL A 180 -1.07 -13.51 -3.16
N PHE A 181 -0.14 -14.20 -2.49
CA PHE A 181 0.68 -15.24 -3.10
C PHE A 181 -0.18 -16.42 -3.60
N LEU A 182 -1.07 -16.96 -2.77
CA LEU A 182 -1.98 -18.03 -3.18
C LEU A 182 -2.90 -17.56 -4.31
N GLY A 183 -3.40 -16.33 -4.25
CA GLY A 183 -4.18 -15.72 -5.32
C GLY A 183 -3.41 -15.71 -6.66
N ALA A 184 -2.13 -15.38 -6.64
CA ALA A 184 -1.27 -15.42 -7.83
C ALA A 184 -1.01 -16.86 -8.32
N VAL A 185 -0.70 -17.79 -7.41
CA VAL A 185 -0.44 -19.20 -7.74
C VAL A 185 -1.67 -19.87 -8.38
N PHE A 186 -2.86 -19.63 -7.82
CA PHE A 186 -4.12 -20.13 -8.37
C PHE A 186 -4.66 -19.29 -9.54
N ARG A 187 -3.90 -18.29 -10.02
CA ARG A 187 -4.27 -17.39 -11.13
C ARG A 187 -5.59 -16.63 -10.91
N ILE A 188 -5.98 -16.45 -9.65
CA ILE A 188 -7.10 -15.59 -9.23
C ILE A 188 -6.67 -14.12 -9.34
N LEU A 189 -5.40 -13.85 -9.04
CA LEU A 189 -4.76 -12.54 -9.18
C LEU A 189 -3.62 -12.64 -10.19
N TYR A 190 -3.36 -11.55 -10.90
CA TYR A 190 -2.11 -11.40 -11.62
C TYR A 190 -0.92 -11.42 -10.64
N PHE A 191 0.24 -11.84 -11.12
CA PHE A 191 1.44 -11.95 -10.28
C PHE A 191 2.00 -10.57 -9.85
N VAL A 192 1.70 -9.50 -10.57
CA VAL A 192 2.19 -8.13 -10.27
C VAL A 192 1.72 -7.63 -8.89
N PRO A 193 0.43 -7.71 -8.52
CA PRO A 193 -0.01 -7.48 -7.15
C PRO A 193 0.77 -8.25 -6.07
N ALA A 194 1.20 -9.48 -6.34
CA ALA A 194 2.00 -10.26 -5.38
C ALA A 194 3.41 -9.67 -5.19
N ILE A 195 4.06 -9.26 -6.28
CA ILE A 195 5.33 -8.54 -6.23
C ILE A 195 5.16 -7.21 -5.46
N ALA A 196 4.15 -6.43 -5.85
CA ALA A 196 3.84 -5.13 -5.26
C ALA A 196 3.54 -5.21 -3.75
N ALA A 197 2.72 -6.17 -3.33
CA ALA A 197 2.40 -6.43 -1.92
C ALA A 197 3.65 -6.82 -1.11
N THR A 198 4.48 -7.70 -1.67
CA THR A 198 5.71 -8.16 -1.03
C THR A 198 6.69 -7.00 -0.82
N LEU A 199 6.92 -6.21 -1.87
CA LEU A 199 7.75 -5.01 -1.79
C LEU A 199 7.19 -3.99 -0.81
N GLY A 200 5.87 -3.77 -0.81
CA GLY A 200 5.20 -2.88 0.14
C GLY A 200 5.45 -3.29 1.59
N VAL A 201 5.35 -4.58 1.92
CA VAL A 201 5.64 -5.10 3.27
C VAL A 201 7.13 -4.94 3.63
N ILE A 202 8.05 -5.26 2.71
CA ILE A 202 9.49 -5.15 2.98
C ILE A 202 9.91 -3.68 3.15
N ILE A 203 9.53 -2.82 2.21
CA ILE A 203 9.93 -1.39 2.20
C ILE A 203 9.31 -0.66 3.38
N SER A 204 8.04 -0.92 3.70
CA SER A 204 7.42 -0.34 4.89
C SER A 204 8.11 -0.79 6.18
N TRP A 205 8.46 -2.08 6.30
CA TRP A 205 9.20 -2.56 7.47
C TRP A 205 10.55 -1.86 7.60
N ILE A 206 11.31 -1.74 6.50
CA ILE A 206 12.60 -1.03 6.48
C ILE A 206 12.40 0.43 6.91
N TYR A 207 11.40 1.11 6.33
CA TYR A 207 11.10 2.50 6.66
C TYR A 207 10.77 2.69 8.14
N LEU A 208 9.86 1.86 8.67
CA LEU A 208 9.41 1.96 10.06
C LEU A 208 10.49 1.53 11.06
N ARG A 209 11.38 0.62 10.67
CA ARG A 209 12.49 0.18 11.51
C ARG A 209 13.63 1.20 11.57
N PHE A 210 13.91 1.93 10.50
CA PHE A 210 15.16 2.71 10.38
C PHE A 210 15.00 4.20 10.03
N TYR A 211 13.85 4.63 9.49
CA TYR A 211 13.69 5.97 8.92
C TYR A 211 12.55 6.79 9.52
N GLN A 212 11.58 6.13 10.16
CA GLN A 212 10.45 6.82 10.77
C GLN A 212 10.91 7.75 11.88
N LYS A 213 10.47 9.02 11.85
CA LYS A 213 10.78 9.98 12.90
C LYS A 213 9.66 10.03 13.94
N HIS A 214 10.00 9.77 15.18
CA HIS A 214 9.06 9.87 16.29
C HIS A 214 9.08 11.28 16.91
N PRO A 215 7.97 11.74 17.52
CA PRO A 215 7.90 13.09 18.12
C PRO A 215 8.90 13.33 19.25
N ASN A 216 9.39 12.28 19.90
CA ASN A 216 10.39 12.30 20.96
C ASN A 216 11.84 12.46 20.45
N GLY A 217 12.04 12.46 19.12
CA GLY A 217 13.37 12.56 18.49
C GLY A 217 13.99 11.21 18.11
N ASP A 218 13.38 10.10 18.52
CA ASP A 218 13.85 8.77 18.15
C ASP A 218 13.60 8.50 16.65
N VAL A 219 14.46 7.67 16.08
CA VAL A 219 14.36 7.25 14.68
C VAL A 219 14.17 5.74 14.60
N GLY A 220 13.03 5.35 14.03
CA GLY A 220 12.63 3.97 13.83
C GLY A 220 12.16 3.26 15.11
N ASP A 221 11.52 2.11 14.92
CA ASP A 221 11.14 1.23 16.02
C ASP A 221 12.26 0.23 16.34
N THR A 222 13.04 0.47 17.39
CA THR A 222 14.17 -0.38 17.79
C THR A 222 13.77 -1.64 18.57
N THR A 223 12.49 -1.79 18.92
CA THR A 223 11.98 -2.89 19.77
C THR A 223 12.22 -4.26 19.14
N ASP A 224 12.52 -5.27 19.96
CA ASP A 224 12.71 -6.65 19.50
C ASP A 224 11.45 -7.23 18.84
N ALA A 225 10.27 -6.80 19.29
CA ALA A 225 8.98 -7.18 18.71
C ALA A 225 8.81 -6.80 17.22
N PHE A 226 9.57 -5.80 16.77
CA PHE A 226 9.56 -5.31 15.39
C PHE A 226 10.71 -5.87 14.54
N LYS A 227 11.61 -6.70 15.10
CA LYS A 227 12.60 -7.42 14.28
C LYS A 227 11.91 -8.43 13.34
N PHE A 228 12.54 -8.70 12.19
CA PHE A 228 12.09 -9.75 11.27
C PHE A 228 12.33 -11.16 11.84
N SER A 229 13.34 -11.31 12.71
CA SER A 229 13.67 -12.55 13.41
C SER A 229 13.84 -12.28 14.91
N GLY A 230 13.34 -13.20 15.74
CA GLY A 230 13.53 -13.15 17.18
C GLY A 230 14.84 -13.87 17.54
N TYR A 231 15.89 -13.09 17.79
CA TYR A 231 17.04 -13.49 18.58
C TYR A 231 17.31 -12.39 19.61
#